data_AF-A0A6V7HTD0-F1
#
_entry.id   AF-A0A6V7HTD0-F1
#
_cell.length_a   1.000
_cell.length_b   1.000
_cell.length_c   1.000
_cell.angle_alpha   90.00
_cell.angle_beta   90.00
_cell.angle_gamma   90.00
#
_symmetry.space_group_name_H-M   'P 1'
#
loop_
_entity.id
_entity.type
_entity.pdbx_description
1 polymer ?
#
loop_
_entity_poly.entity_id
_entity_poly.type
_entity_poly.pdbx_seq_one_letter_code
_entity_poly.pdbx_strand_id
1 'polypeptide(L)' 'QHLWAKTFKSCAGKSQSPIAIMTQKAVVMPLPALEMIGFHDFITGSVVVKNNGHS' A
#
# COMPACT_ATOMS: atom_id res chain seq x y z
N GLN A 1 3.65 -2.14 -17.35
CA GLN A 1 4.52 -2.64 -16.25
C GLN A 1 5.26 -3.95 -16.54
N HIS A 2 4.95 -4.71 -17.61
CA HIS A 2 5.63 -5.99 -17.92
C HIS A 2 7.14 -5.89 -18.20
N LEU A 3 7.65 -4.70 -18.49
CA LEU A 3 9.07 -4.46 -18.73
C LEU A 3 9.86 -4.11 -17.47
N TRP A 4 9.19 -3.81 -16.35
CA TRP A 4 9.89 -3.46 -15.11
C TRP A 4 10.79 -4.59 -14.63
N ALA A 5 10.37 -5.84 -14.82
CA ALA A 5 11.17 -7.03 -14.55
C ALA A 5 12.51 -7.11 -15.32
N LYS A 6 12.67 -6.37 -16.43
CA LYS A 6 13.95 -6.31 -17.14
C LYS A 6 15.01 -5.61 -16.28
N THR A 7 14.63 -4.51 -15.64
CA THR A 7 15.50 -3.63 -14.85
C THR A 7 15.43 -3.93 -13.35
N PHE A 8 14.22 -4.13 -12.82
CA PHE A 8 13.91 -4.38 -11.42
C PHE A 8 13.37 -5.81 -11.27
N LYS A 9 14.28 -6.77 -11.03
CA LYS A 9 13.94 -8.21 -11.01
C LYS A 9 12.84 -8.56 -10.00
N SER A 10 12.78 -7.85 -8.88
CA SER A 10 11.75 -8.02 -7.84
C SER A 10 10.33 -7.81 -8.37
N CYS A 11 10.12 -6.99 -9.40
CA CYS A 11 8.80 -6.75 -10.00
C CYS A 11 8.20 -7.98 -10.70
N ALA A 12 8.97 -9.06 -10.92
CA ALA A 12 8.47 -10.36 -11.40
C ALA A 12 8.45 -11.44 -10.31
N GLY A 13 8.53 -11.04 -9.03
CA GLY A 13 8.39 -11.96 -7.91
C GLY A 13 7.02 -12.65 -7.87
N LYS A 14 6.93 -13.76 -7.13
CA LYS A 14 5.65 -14.49 -6.94
C LYS A 14 4.73 -13.84 -5.91
N SER A 15 5.27 -12.96 -5.07
CA SER A 15 4.55 -12.24 -4.02
C SER A 15 4.58 -10.75 -4.34
N GLN A 16 3.69 -10.31 -5.22
CA GLN A 16 3.58 -8.92 -5.68
C GLN A 16 2.19 -8.36 -5.37
N SER A 17 2.12 -7.03 -5.29
CA SER A 17 0.87 -6.26 -5.19
C SER A 17 0.63 -5.48 -6.49
N PRO A 18 -0.63 -5.15 -6.82
CA PRO A 18 -1.86 -5.51 -6.11
C PRO A 18 -2.31 -6.95 -6.38
N ILE A 19 -3.24 -7.45 -5.55
CA ILE A 19 -3.96 -8.70 -5.76
C ILE A 19 -5.47 -8.49 -5.63
N ALA A 20 -6.26 -9.33 -6.27
CA ALA A 20 -7.69 -9.40 -6.01
C ALA A 20 -7.95 -10.12 -4.68
N ILE A 21 -8.61 -9.44 -3.74
CA ILE A 21 -9.04 -10.03 -2.47
C ILE A 21 -10.42 -10.66 -2.67
N MET A 22 -10.50 -11.99 -2.55
CA MET A 22 -11.76 -12.74 -2.59
C MET A 22 -12.18 -13.10 -1.18
N THR A 23 -13.23 -12.48 -0.64
CA THR A 23 -13.71 -12.71 0.74
C THR A 23 -13.98 -14.19 1.04
N GLN A 24 -14.48 -14.95 0.07
CA GLN A 24 -14.74 -16.40 0.20
C GLN A 24 -13.48 -17.24 0.40
N LYS A 25 -12.29 -16.71 0.07
CA LYS A 25 -10.98 -17.36 0.25
C LYS A 25 -10.16 -16.73 1.38
N ALA A 26 -10.68 -15.70 2.04
CA ALA A 26 -10.01 -15.07 3.16
C ALA A 26 -10.10 -15.98 4.39
N VAL A 27 -9.02 -16.01 5.17
CA VAL A 27 -8.97 -16.73 6.45
C VAL A 27 -9.35 -15.75 7.56
N VAL A 28 -10.40 -16.07 8.32
CA VAL A 28 -10.81 -15.26 9.48
C VAL A 28 -9.77 -15.44 10.57
N MET A 29 -9.23 -14.33 11.07
CA MET A 29 -8.24 -14.31 12.14
C MET A 29 -8.64 -13.25 13.16
N PRO A 30 -8.61 -13.57 14.48
CA PRO A 30 -8.81 -12.56 15.51
C PRO A 30 -7.58 -11.64 15.52
N LEU A 31 -7.73 -10.46 14.90
CA LEU A 31 -6.70 -9.43 14.89
C LEU A 31 -7.10 -8.31 15.86
N PRO A 32 -6.12 -7.67 16.54
CA PRO A 32 -6.40 -6.49 17.34
C PRO A 32 -6.92 -5.36 16.46
N ALA A 33 -7.70 -4.46 17.05
CA ALA A 33 -8.06 -3.21 16.39
C ALA A 33 -6.79 -2.38 16.12
N LEU A 34 -6.77 -1.67 14.99
CA LEU A 34 -5.71 -0.72 14.68
C LEU A 34 -5.88 0.54 15.52
N GLU A 35 -4.81 0.98 16.18
CA GLU A 35 -4.78 2.25 16.92
C GLU A 35 -4.33 3.39 16.00
N MET A 36 -5.19 4.39 15.84
CA MET A 36 -4.96 5.56 14.98
C MET A 36 -4.57 6.78 15.84
N ILE A 37 -3.33 6.79 16.34
CA ILE A 37 -2.84 7.84 17.24
C ILE A 37 -2.57 9.13 16.46
N GLY A 38 -3.20 10.25 16.88
CA GLY A 38 -3.00 11.58 16.29
C GLY A 38 -3.64 11.82 14.91
N PHE A 39 -4.32 10.83 14.33
CA PHE A 39 -4.99 10.98 13.02
C PHE A 39 -6.21 11.92 13.06
N HIS A 40 -6.67 12.26 14.26
CA HIS A 40 -7.74 13.23 14.48
C HIS A 40 -7.20 14.66 14.63
N ASP A 41 -5.89 14.83 14.78
CA ASP A 41 -5.28 16.13 14.93
C ASP A 41 -5.17 16.83 13.57
N PHE A 42 -5.40 18.13 13.56
CA PHE A 42 -5.10 18.92 12.38
C PHE A 42 -3.60 18.91 12.13
N ILE A 43 -3.20 18.78 10.86
CA ILE A 43 -1.79 18.91 10.50
C ILE A 43 -1.36 20.34 10.80
N THR A 44 -0.45 20.50 11.76
CA THR A 44 0.11 21.79 12.12
C THR A 44 1.26 22.14 11.19
N GLY A 45 1.26 23.36 10.65
CA GLY A 45 2.30 23.84 9.73
C GLY A 45 1.97 23.59 8.25
N SER A 46 2.94 23.86 7.39
CA SER A 46 2.76 23.73 5.94
C SER A 46 2.99 22.30 5.48
N VAL A 47 2.05 21.75 4.71
CA VAL A 47 2.19 20.46 4.02
C VAL A 47 2.56 20.72 2.58
N VAL A 48 3.66 20.12 2.13
CA VAL A 48 4.08 20.21 0.73
C VAL A 48 3.45 19.06 -0.05
N VAL A 49 2.55 19.40 -0.96
CA VAL A 49 2.04 18.47 -1.96
C VAL A 49 2.82 18.69 -3.25
N LYS A 50 3.38 17.62 -3.81
CA LYS A 50 4.22 17.69 -5.02
C LYS A 50 3.75 16.68 -6.06
N ASN A 51 3.55 17.16 -7.28
CA ASN A 51 3.45 16.29 -8.44
C ASN A 51 4.83 15.72 -8.76
N ASN A 52 4.98 14.40 -8.67
CA ASN A 52 6.21 13.69 -9.01
C ASN A 52 6.13 12.91 -10.34
N GLY A 53 5.01 13.00 -11.07
CA GLY A 53 4.78 12.32 -12.34
C GLY A 53 4.53 10.80 -12.25
N HIS A 54 4.46 10.24 -11.05
CA HIS A 54 4.43 8.79 -10.81
C HIS A 54 3.38 8.34 -9.79
N SER A 55 2.80 9.28 -9.03
CA SER A 55 1.73 9.07 -8.06
C SER A 55 0.58 10.04 -8.29
#